data_AF-A0A2H9LHW9-F1
#
_entry.id   AF-A0A2H9LHW9-F1
#
_cell.length_a   1.000
_cell.length_b   1.000
_cell.length_c   1.000
_cell.angle_alpha   90.00
_cell.angle_beta   90.00
_cell.angle_gamma   90.00
#
_symmetry.space_group_name_H-M   'P 1'
#
loop_
_entity.id
_entity.type
_entity.pdbx_description
1 polymer ?
#
loop_
_entity_poly.entity_id
_entity_poly.type
_entity_poly.pdbx_seq_one_letter_code
_entity_poly.pdbx_strand_id
1 'polypeptide(L)'
;MIKRSIKTLAMRKISDAEKEAILIELELSKLRRSRATLVLAMGVLMYFVFIMAAVIGFVNRLISQTLLNVMVLMGLCILIIALWPYMKTVNEEEAQLDEMIGELFS
;
A
#
# COMPACT_ATOMS: atom_id res chain seq x y z
N MET A 1 15.12 13.12 0.91
CA MET A 1 14.48 14.34 1.46
C MET A 1 14.09 14.24 2.94
N ILE A 2 14.03 13.04 3.53
CA ILE A 2 13.66 12.76 4.95
C ILE A 2 14.60 13.40 6.00
N LYS A 3 15.84 13.76 5.63
CA LYS A 3 16.88 14.21 6.58
C LYS A 3 16.69 15.64 7.10
N ARG A 4 15.76 16.44 6.54
CA ARG A 4 15.57 17.85 6.94
C ARG A 4 14.46 18.07 7.99
N SER A 5 13.38 17.27 8.02
CA SER A 5 12.29 17.44 9.01
C SER A 5 12.65 17.06 10.45
N ILE A 6 13.63 16.17 10.66
CA ILE A 6 14.04 15.80 12.03
C ILE A 6 14.73 16.98 12.75
N LYS A 7 15.28 17.94 11.99
CA LYS A 7 16.08 19.03 12.54
C LYS A 7 15.24 20.13 13.19
N THR A 8 13.96 20.27 12.84
CA THR A 8 13.06 21.32 13.35
C THR A 8 12.29 20.90 14.61
N LEU A 9 12.10 19.60 14.86
CA LEU A 9 11.58 19.07 16.14
C LEU A 9 12.55 19.26 17.32
N ALA A 10 13.82 19.57 17.05
CA ALA A 10 14.86 19.70 18.07
C ALA A 10 14.82 21.02 18.89
N MET A 11 13.89 21.94 18.63
CA MET A 11 13.79 23.23 19.36
C MET A 11 12.82 23.24 20.55
N ARG A 12 12.06 22.17 20.81
CA ARG A 12 11.39 21.96 22.12
C ARG A 12 12.24 20.99 22.93
N LYS A 13 12.39 21.20 24.25
CA LYS A 13 12.92 20.18 25.17
C LYS A 13 11.90 19.04 25.22
N ILE A 14 11.95 18.15 24.23
CA ILE A 14 11.13 16.95 24.16
C ILE A 14 11.59 16.01 25.26
N SER A 15 10.66 15.59 26.11
CA SER A 15 10.90 14.60 27.18
C SER A 15 11.35 13.28 26.54
N ASP A 16 12.20 12.49 27.19
CA ASP A 16 12.68 11.23 26.60
C ASP A 16 11.53 10.26 26.25
N ALA A 17 10.42 10.32 27.00
CA ALA A 17 9.19 9.59 26.71
C ALA A 17 8.50 10.02 25.40
N GLU A 18 8.55 11.30 25.04
CA GLU A 18 7.95 11.81 23.80
C GLU A 18 8.81 11.40 22.58
N LYS A 19 10.13 11.32 22.74
CA LYS A 19 11.01 10.80 21.68
C LYS A 19 10.75 9.32 21.39
N GLU A 20 10.56 8.52 22.43
CA GLU A 20 10.20 7.11 22.28
C GLU A 20 8.83 6.95 21.61
N ALA A 21 7.84 7.75 21.99
CA ALA A 21 6.52 7.72 21.37
C ALA A 21 6.58 8.02 19.86
N ILE A 22 7.31 9.08 19.46
CA ILE A 22 7.52 9.45 18.04
C ILE A 22 8.23 8.32 17.27
N LEU A 23 9.22 7.68 17.89
CA LEU A 23 9.98 6.61 17.26
C LEU A 23 9.11 5.36 17.02
N ILE A 24 8.28 5.00 18.00
CA ILE A 24 7.30 3.91 17.88
C ILE A 24 6.33 4.21 16.75
N GLU A 25 5.79 5.43 16.68
CA GLU A 25 4.82 5.82 15.65
C GLU A 25 5.42 5.76 14.24
N LEU A 26 6.68 6.18 14.09
CA LEU A 26 7.45 6.04 12.85
C LEU A 26 7.64 4.57 12.43
N GLU A 27 7.98 3.69 13.36
CA GLU A 27 8.11 2.26 13.08
C GLU A 27 6.75 1.64 12.68
N LEU A 28 5.68 2.06 13.35
CA LEU A 28 4.33 1.58 13.08
C LEU A 28 3.85 2.01 11.69
N SER A 29 4.13 3.25 11.29
CA SER A 29 3.90 3.75 9.92
C SER A 29 4.64 2.92 8.88
N LYS A 30 5.95 2.67 9.06
CA LYS A 30 6.75 1.81 8.17
C LYS A 30 6.19 0.38 8.05
N LEU A 31 5.73 -0.18 9.17
CA LEU A 31 5.10 -1.51 9.20
C LEU A 31 3.78 -1.52 8.42
N ARG A 32 2.92 -0.51 8.58
CA ARG A 32 1.67 -0.39 7.83
C ARG A 32 1.91 -0.33 6.32
N ARG A 33 2.86 0.49 5.88
CA ARG A 33 3.24 0.59 4.47
C ARG A 33 3.81 -0.70 3.90
N SER A 34 4.69 -1.35 4.66
CA SER A 34 5.28 -2.64 4.27
C SER A 34 4.20 -3.71 4.12
N ARG A 35 3.24 -3.75 5.05
CA ARG A 35 2.09 -4.66 5.00
C ARG A 35 1.21 -4.38 3.78
N ALA A 36 0.87 -3.12 3.50
CA ALA A 36 0.05 -2.76 2.35
C ALA A 36 0.72 -3.13 1.02
N THR A 37 2.03 -2.91 0.93
CA THR A 37 2.83 -3.31 -0.25
C THR A 37 2.86 -4.83 -0.43
N LEU A 38 2.95 -5.58 0.67
CA LEU A 38 2.94 -7.04 0.64
C LEU A 38 1.57 -7.59 0.18
N VAL A 39 0.47 -7.00 0.66
CA VAL A 39 -0.89 -7.33 0.21
C VAL A 39 -1.05 -7.06 -1.28
N LEU A 40 -0.57 -5.91 -1.77
CA LEU A 40 -0.58 -5.60 -3.19
C LEU A 40 0.22 -6.63 -4.01
N ALA A 41 1.43 -6.98 -3.56
CA ALA A 41 2.27 -7.97 -4.22
C ALA A 41 1.60 -9.36 -4.29
N MET A 42 0.96 -9.81 -3.21
CA MET A 42 0.18 -11.05 -3.22
C MET A 42 -1.02 -11.00 -4.15
N GLY A 43 -1.72 -9.86 -4.20
CA GLY A 43 -2.84 -9.65 -5.14
C GLY A 43 -2.40 -9.71 -6.61
N VAL A 44 -1.28 -9.06 -6.94
CA VAL A 44 -0.68 -9.11 -8.28
C VAL A 44 -0.25 -10.53 -8.65
N LEU A 45 0.40 -11.25 -7.72
CA LEU A 45 0.77 -12.65 -7.93
C LEU A 45 -0.47 -13.51 -8.21
N MET A 46 -1.53 -13.33 -7.42
CA MET A 46 -2.79 -14.08 -7.58
C MET A 46 -3.43 -13.79 -8.93
N TYR A 47 -3.43 -12.54 -9.39
CA TYR A 47 -3.86 -12.16 -10.73
C TYR A 47 -3.09 -12.92 -11.82
N PHE A 48 -1.75 -12.92 -11.75
CA PHE A 48 -0.91 -13.62 -12.73
C PHE A 48 -1.20 -15.12 -12.77
N VAL A 49 -1.31 -15.78 -11.61
CA VAL A 49 -1.65 -17.21 -11.53
C VAL A 49 -3.01 -17.47 -12.16
N PHE A 50 -4.01 -16.62 -11.88
CA PHE A 50 -5.37 -16.77 -12.40
C PHE A 50 -5.43 -16.62 -13.92
N ILE A 51 -4.73 -15.61 -14.47
CA ILE A 51 -4.63 -15.40 -15.92
C ILE A 51 -3.89 -16.54 -16.60
N MET A 52 -2.77 -17.02 -16.04
CA MET A 52 -2.07 -18.17 -16.59
C MET A 52 -2.96 -19.41 -16.62
N ALA A 53 -3.67 -19.72 -15.53
CA ALA A 53 -4.58 -20.85 -15.49
C ALA A 53 -5.71 -20.71 -16.53
N ALA A 54 -6.26 -19.52 -16.70
CA ALA A 54 -7.29 -19.25 -17.70
C ALA A 54 -6.76 -19.42 -19.14
N VAL A 55 -5.57 -18.89 -19.45
CA VAL A 55 -4.94 -19.05 -20.77
C VAL A 55 -4.63 -20.52 -21.06
N ILE A 56 -4.03 -21.24 -20.11
CA ILE A 56 -3.72 -22.68 -20.25
C ILE A 56 -5.01 -23.48 -20.45
N GLY A 57 -6.05 -23.19 -19.66
CA GLY A 57 -7.36 -23.84 -19.79
C GLY A 57 -7.98 -23.59 -21.16
N PHE A 58 -7.85 -22.38 -21.70
CA PHE A 58 -8.40 -22.02 -22.99
C PHE A 58 -7.67 -22.69 -24.15
N VAL A 59 -6.32 -22.70 -24.12
CA VAL A 59 -5.49 -23.35 -25.14
C VAL A 59 -5.75 -24.86 -25.19
N ASN A 60 -5.94 -25.51 -24.05
CA ASN A 60 -6.28 -26.93 -23.97
C ASN A 60 -7.76 -27.24 -24.27
N ARG A 61 -8.55 -26.22 -24.66
CA ARG A 61 -10.01 -26.33 -24.91
C ARG A 61 -10.81 -26.85 -23.71
N LEU A 62 -10.28 -26.70 -22.50
CA LEU A 62 -10.94 -27.08 -21.25
C LEU A 62 -11.99 -26.04 -20.82
N ILE A 63 -11.82 -24.79 -21.23
CA ILE A 63 -12.76 -23.70 -20.95
C ILE A 63 -13.19 -23.00 -22.24
N SER A 64 -14.43 -22.52 -22.27
CA SER A 64 -14.97 -21.74 -23.39
C SER A 64 -14.46 -20.29 -23.37
N GLN A 65 -14.58 -19.60 -24.51
CA GLN A 65 -14.22 -18.18 -24.61
C GLN A 65 -15.02 -17.31 -23.62
N THR A 66 -16.28 -17.64 -23.35
CA THR A 66 -17.10 -16.95 -22.34
C THR A 66 -16.50 -17.08 -20.95
N LEU A 67 -16.07 -18.29 -20.56
CA LEU A 67 -15.43 -18.55 -19.27
C LEU A 67 -14.08 -17.83 -19.15
N LEU A 68 -13.28 -17.80 -20.21
CA LEU A 68 -12.04 -17.04 -20.26
C LEU A 68 -12.29 -15.55 -19.94
N ASN A 69 -13.26 -14.93 -20.61
CA ASN A 69 -13.60 -13.52 -20.39
C ASN A 69 -14.02 -13.25 -18.93
N VAL A 70 -14.83 -14.15 -18.34
CA VAL A 70 -15.25 -14.04 -16.94
C VAL A 70 -14.04 -14.16 -16.00
N MET A 71 -13.11 -15.09 -16.25
CA MET A 71 -11.91 -15.25 -15.43
C MET A 71 -10.99 -14.03 -15.52
N VAL A 72 -10.82 -13.44 -16.71
CA VAL A 72 -10.05 -12.20 -16.88
C VAL A 72 -10.71 -11.05 -16.11
N LEU A 73 -12.03 -10.91 -16.19
CA LEU A 73 -12.76 -9.87 -15.46
C LEU A 73 -12.64 -10.05 -13.94
N MET A 74 -12.78 -11.28 -13.42
CA MET A 74 -12.57 -11.56 -12.00
C MET A 74 -11.15 -11.24 -11.54
N GLY A 75 -10.15 -11.60 -12.35
CA GLY A 75 -8.75 -11.24 -12.06
C GLY A 75 -8.56 -9.73 -11.92
N LEU A 76 -9.21 -8.95 -12.78
CA LEU A 76 -9.15 -7.50 -12.72
C LEU A 76 -9.83 -6.94 -11.46
N CYS A 77 -10.97 -7.51 -11.04
CA CYS A 77 -11.62 -7.15 -9.77
C CYS A 77 -10.72 -7.43 -8.55
N ILE A 78 -10.02 -8.57 -8.53
CA ILE A 78 -9.06 -8.91 -7.48
C ILE A 78 -7.96 -7.85 -7.39
N LEU A 79 -7.43 -7.40 -8.53
CA LEU A 79 -6.42 -6.34 -8.61
C LEU A 79 -6.92 -5.03 -7.99
N ILE A 80 -8.15 -4.62 -8.30
CA ILE A 80 -8.76 -3.41 -7.74
C ILE A 80 -8.88 -3.52 -6.22
N ILE A 81 -9.36 -4.66 -5.72
CA ILE A 81 -9.51 -4.89 -4.27
C ILE A 81 -8.14 -4.90 -3.57
N ALA A 82 -7.12 -5.47 -4.21
CA ALA A 82 -5.75 -5.48 -3.69
C ALA A 82 -5.08 -4.09 -3.71
N LEU A 83 -5.49 -3.20 -4.62
CA LEU A 83 -4.98 -1.83 -4.72
C LEU A 83 -5.50 -0.94 -3.58
N TRP A 84 -6.71 -1.20 -3.10
CA TRP A 84 -7.39 -0.43 -2.06
C TRP A 84 -6.55 -0.18 -0.78
N PRO A 85 -6.01 -1.21 -0.11
CA PRO A 85 -5.22 -1.00 1.11
C PRO A 85 -3.96 -0.16 0.86
N TYR A 86 -3.33 -0.31 -0.31
CA TYR A 86 -2.15 0.47 -0.67
C TYR A 86 -2.49 1.95 -0.84
N MET A 87 -3.53 2.26 -1.62
CA MET A 87 -3.99 3.64 -1.82
C MET A 87 -4.39 4.31 -0.51
N LYS A 88 -5.10 3.58 0.36
CA LYS A 88 -5.48 4.10 1.68
C LYS A 88 -4.27 4.49 2.51
N THR A 89 -3.24 3.64 2.60
CA THR A 89 -2.03 3.93 3.39
C THR A 89 -1.23 5.10 2.82
N VAL A 90 -1.11 5.20 1.50
CA VAL A 90 -0.38 6.32 0.87
C VAL A 90 -1.10 7.64 1.11
N ASN A 91 -2.43 7.68 0.94
CA ASN A 91 -3.22 8.90 1.17
C ASN A 91 -3.20 9.33 2.64
N GLU A 92 -3.20 8.37 3.58
CA GLU A 92 -3.03 8.67 5.02
C GLU A 92 -1.63 9.26 5.32
N GLU A 93 -0.57 8.75 4.69
CA GLU A 93 0.79 9.31 4.82
C GLU A 93 0.90 10.73 4.22
N GLU A 94 0.29 10.97 3.06
CA GLU A 94 0.28 12.31 2.43
C GLU A 94 -0.51 13.32 3.26
N ALA A 95 -1.68 12.95 3.78
CA ALA A 95 -2.50 13.83 4.62
C ALA A 95 -1.78 14.25 5.91
N GLN A 96 -1.05 13.31 6.55
CA GLN A 96 -0.24 13.63 7.74
C GLN A 96 0.92 14.57 7.41
N LEU A 97 1.55 14.42 6.24
CA LEU A 97 2.62 15.32 5.80
C LEU A 97 2.10 16.73 5.52
N ASP A 98 0.93 16.85 4.88
CA ASP A 98 0.29 18.13 4.59
C ASP A 98 -0.13 18.87 5.87
N GLU A 99 -0.66 18.15 6.87
CA GLU A 99 -1.00 18.72 8.18
C GLU A 99 0.25 19.27 8.89
N MET A 100 1.34 18.49 8.91
CA MET A 100 2.62 18.93 9.50
C MET A 100 3.25 20.12 8.76
N ILE A 101 3.08 20.21 7.44
CA ILE A 101 3.53 21.36 6.64
C ILE A 101 2.67 22.59 6.97
N GLY A 102 1.35 22.44 7.07
CA GLY A 102 0.42 23.52 7.41
C GLY A 102 0.75 24.17 8.77
N GLU A 103 1.00 23.36 9.80
CA GLU A 103 1.40 23.85 11.13
C GLU A 103 2.75 24.58 11.14
N LEU A 104 3.66 24.26 10.20
CA LEU A 104 4.99 24.85 10.11
C LEU A 104 5.00 26.23 9.41
N PHE A 105 3.97 26.51 8.61
CA PHE A 105 3.84 27.75 7.82
C PHE A 105 2.72 28.68 8.31
N SER A 106 2.00 28.33 9.38
CA SER A 106 1.05 29.20 10.10
C SER A 106 1.68 29.80 11.36
#